data_AF-A0A956H048-F1
#
_entry.id   AF-A0A956H048-F1
#
_cell.length_a   1.000
_cell.length_b   1.000
_cell.length_c   1.000
_cell.angle_alpha   90.00
_cell.angle_beta   90.00
_cell.angle_gamma   90.00
#
_symmetry.space_group_name_H-M   'P 1'
#
loop_
_entity.id
_entity.type
_entity.pdbx_description
1 polymer ?
#
loop_
_entity_poly.entity_id
_entity_poly.type
_entity_poly.pdbx_seq_one_letter_code
_entity_poly.pdbx_strand_id
1 'polypeptide(L)'
;MNHRLKLGLGLGLALAVALVLALVLLRPDQQRQQQSSRESGPSERAPATPRSVGPSSPPSATPETDPRPDAVLAPAGEQRDATGELLSDGPAKVAELPERPPEALANTPDAETSAAARAETIARLDDDIAAARQAGDAAEVERLEVRKARLERKQATSEAAP
;
A
#
# COMPACT_ATOMS: atom_id res chain seq x y z
N MET A 1 -43.76 1.10 4.83
CA MET A 1 -42.94 0.60 5.97
C MET A 1 -42.64 -0.90 5.88
N ASN A 2 -43.56 -1.74 5.40
CA ASN A 2 -43.38 -3.20 5.29
C ASN A 2 -42.31 -3.66 4.26
N HIS A 3 -41.85 -2.77 3.37
CA HIS A 3 -40.85 -3.10 2.35
C HIS A 3 -39.44 -3.24 2.92
N ARG A 4 -39.10 -2.45 3.95
CA ARG A 4 -37.81 -2.49 4.63
C ARG A 4 -37.66 -3.76 5.48
N LEU A 5 -38.76 -4.22 6.09
CA LEU A 5 -38.79 -5.46 6.87
C LEU A 5 -38.61 -6.70 5.96
N LYS A 6 -39.24 -6.71 4.78
CA LYS A 6 -39.08 -7.79 3.79
C LYS A 6 -37.68 -7.87 3.22
N LEU A 7 -37.04 -6.71 2.96
CA LEU A 7 -35.67 -6.65 2.47
C LEU A 7 -34.66 -7.12 3.54
N GLY A 8 -34.85 -6.72 4.80
CA GLY A 8 -34.01 -7.19 5.91
C GLY A 8 -34.13 -8.70 6.16
N LEU A 9 -35.35 -9.24 6.10
CA LEU A 9 -35.59 -10.67 6.31
C LEU A 9 -35.00 -11.53 5.17
N GLY A 10 -35.14 -11.07 3.92
CA GLY A 10 -34.59 -11.77 2.75
C GLY A 10 -33.05 -11.80 2.75
N LEU A 11 -32.41 -10.67 3.08
CA LEU A 11 -30.95 -10.58 3.13
C LEU A 11 -30.37 -11.44 4.26
N GLY A 12 -31.01 -11.43 5.44
CA GLY A 12 -30.59 -12.23 6.59
C GLY A 12 -30.71 -13.74 6.32
N LEU A 13 -31.79 -14.17 5.67
CA LEU A 13 -32.01 -15.58 5.33
C LEU A 13 -30.98 -16.10 4.32
N ALA A 14 -30.68 -15.31 3.28
CA ALA A 14 -29.67 -15.67 2.28
C ALA A 14 -28.27 -15.81 2.90
N LEU A 15 -27.88 -14.88 3.79
CA LEU A 15 -26.63 -14.93 4.54
C LEU A 15 -26.52 -16.16 5.44
N ALA A 16 -27.61 -16.52 6.14
CA ALA A 16 -27.63 -17.69 7.00
C ALA A 16 -27.43 -19.00 6.20
N VAL A 17 -28.11 -19.13 5.05
CA VAL A 17 -27.96 -20.30 4.17
C VAL A 17 -26.55 -20.39 3.61
N ALA A 18 -25.98 -19.28 3.15
CA ALA A 18 -24.61 -19.23 2.64
C ALA A 18 -23.59 -19.67 3.71
N LEU A 19 -23.76 -19.22 4.95
CA LEU A 19 -22.86 -19.54 6.06
C LEU A 19 -22.93 -21.03 6.45
N VAL A 20 -24.13 -21.61 6.46
CA VAL A 20 -24.31 -23.05 6.70
C VAL A 20 -23.68 -23.86 5.57
N LEU A 21 -23.87 -23.46 4.31
CA LEU A 21 -23.29 -24.16 3.17
C LEU A 21 -21.75 -24.09 3.19
N ALA A 22 -21.21 -22.92 3.53
CA ALA A 22 -19.77 -22.74 3.72
C ALA A 22 -19.23 -23.66 4.82
N LEU A 23 -19.90 -23.75 5.99
CA LEU A 23 -19.47 -24.64 7.08
C LEU A 23 -19.54 -26.13 6.71
N VAL A 24 -20.52 -26.53 5.88
CA VAL A 24 -20.63 -27.91 5.38
C VAL A 24 -19.49 -28.23 4.40
N LEU A 25 -19.15 -27.30 3.50
CA LEU A 25 -18.08 -27.47 2.52
C LEU A 25 -16.68 -27.30 3.12
N LEU A 26 -16.52 -26.47 4.16
CA LEU A 26 -15.26 -26.22 4.87
C LEU A 26 -14.97 -27.24 5.99
N ARG A 27 -15.54 -28.45 5.92
CA ARG A 27 -14.97 -29.61 6.62
C ARG A 27 -14.08 -30.44 5.67
N PRO A 28 -12.92 -29.94 5.19
CA PRO A 28 -11.96 -30.79 4.53
C PRO A 28 -11.27 -31.64 5.60
N ASP A 29 -11.58 -32.94 5.57
CA ASP A 29 -10.59 -34.02 5.51
C ASP A 29 -9.40 -34.01 6.50
N GLN A 30 -9.56 -33.40 7.67
CA GLN A 30 -8.63 -33.50 8.81
C GLN A 30 -8.39 -34.97 9.23
N GLN A 31 -9.25 -35.90 8.81
CA GLN A 31 -9.04 -37.33 9.02
C GLN A 31 -7.99 -37.96 8.08
N ARG A 32 -7.69 -37.39 6.91
CA ARG A 32 -6.71 -38.00 5.99
C ARG A 32 -5.25 -37.79 6.39
N GLN A 33 -4.92 -36.75 7.17
CA GLN A 33 -3.52 -36.49 7.54
C GLN A 33 -3.06 -37.21 8.82
N GLN A 34 -3.96 -37.57 9.74
CA GLN A 34 -3.56 -38.30 10.96
C GLN A 34 -3.25 -39.78 10.75
N GLN A 35 -3.74 -40.40 9.66
CA GLN A 35 -3.36 -41.79 9.34
C GLN A 35 -2.00 -41.88 8.64
N SER A 36 -1.64 -40.92 7.79
CA SER A 36 -0.32 -40.89 7.13
C SER A 36 0.85 -40.73 8.12
N SER A 37 0.64 -40.07 9.26
CA SER A 37 1.69 -39.91 10.29
C SER A 37 1.98 -41.17 11.09
N ARG A 38 1.15 -42.22 10.99
CA ARG A 38 1.36 -43.49 11.71
C ARG A 38 2.10 -44.55 10.89
N GLU A 39 2.19 -44.38 9.58
CA GLU A 39 2.81 -45.36 8.68
C GLU A 39 4.28 -45.06 8.37
N SER A 40 4.74 -43.82 8.60
CA SER A 40 6.15 -43.46 8.49
C SER A 40 6.86 -43.58 9.84
N GLY A 41 7.08 -44.81 10.29
CA GLY A 41 7.92 -45.10 11.45
C GLY A 41 9.37 -44.66 11.20
N PRO A 42 9.99 -43.84 12.07
CA PRO A 42 11.42 -43.58 12.00
C PRO A 42 12.20 -44.79 12.55
N SER A 43 12.63 -45.68 11.65
CA SER A 43 13.67 -46.66 11.92
C SER A 43 14.98 -45.96 12.29
N GLU A 44 15.30 -45.97 13.58
CA GLU A 44 16.46 -46.69 14.11
C GLU A 44 17.85 -46.36 13.49
N ARG A 45 18.57 -45.38 14.05
CA ARG A 45 19.91 -45.54 14.68
C ARG A 45 20.57 -44.20 15.03
N ALA A 46 20.53 -43.90 16.33
CA ALA A 46 21.59 -43.45 17.24
C ALA A 46 22.48 -42.21 16.95
N PRO A 47 22.92 -41.50 18.03
CA PRO A 47 23.48 -40.16 18.00
C PRO A 47 25.02 -40.14 17.96
N ALA A 48 25.60 -39.17 17.25
CA ALA A 48 27.02 -38.83 17.36
C ALA A 48 27.18 -37.36 17.77
N THR A 49 28.01 -37.19 18.78
CA THR A 49 28.28 -36.02 19.61
C THR A 49 28.96 -34.85 18.87
N PRO A 50 28.78 -33.61 19.38
CA PRO A 50 29.33 -32.39 18.80
C PRO A 50 30.82 -32.24 19.13
N ARG A 51 31.63 -31.77 18.16
CA ARG A 51 32.99 -31.30 18.45
C ARG A 51 33.02 -29.78 18.41
N SER A 52 33.27 -29.21 19.59
CA SER A 52 33.74 -27.85 19.81
C SER A 52 35.12 -27.66 19.19
N VAL A 53 35.25 -26.69 18.30
CA VAL A 53 36.54 -26.06 17.97
C VAL A 53 36.43 -24.61 18.39
N GLY A 54 37.20 -24.27 19.43
CA GLY A 54 37.32 -22.92 19.97
C GLY A 54 38.11 -21.98 19.05
N PRO A 55 38.20 -20.71 19.43
CA PRO A 55 38.45 -19.58 18.54
C PRO A 55 39.95 -19.34 18.29
N SER A 56 40.34 -19.28 17.02
CA SER A 56 41.61 -18.70 16.59
C SER A 56 41.43 -17.21 16.33
N SER A 57 42.14 -16.42 17.13
CA SER A 57 42.31 -14.97 17.08
C SER A 57 42.64 -14.41 15.67
N PRO A 58 42.42 -13.09 15.45
CA PRO A 58 42.20 -12.49 14.14
C PRO A 58 43.51 -12.19 13.40
N PRO A 59 43.52 -12.12 12.06
CA PRO A 59 44.61 -11.50 11.34
C PRO A 59 44.55 -9.98 11.52
N SER A 60 45.68 -9.39 11.93
CA SER A 60 45.95 -7.95 11.87
C SER A 60 45.59 -7.40 10.49
N ALA A 61 44.43 -6.74 10.40
CA ALA A 61 44.13 -5.88 9.27
C ALA A 61 44.93 -4.60 9.45
N THR A 62 45.99 -4.47 8.63
CA THR A 62 46.64 -3.20 8.34
C THR A 62 45.56 -2.19 7.91
N PRO A 63 45.48 -1.00 8.53
CA PRO A 63 44.66 0.07 7.99
C PRO A 63 45.41 0.60 6.76
N GLU A 64 45.10 0.04 5.59
CA GLU A 64 45.39 0.72 4.34
C GLU A 64 44.57 2.01 4.33
N THR A 65 45.31 3.11 4.35
CA THR A 65 44.87 4.47 4.12
C THR A 65 43.98 4.52 2.89
N ASP A 66 42.66 4.55 3.08
CA ASP A 66 41.71 4.94 2.06
C ASP A 66 41.88 6.46 1.84
N PRO A 67 42.48 6.93 0.73
CA PRO A 67 42.49 8.33 0.42
C PRO A 67 41.07 8.66 0.01
N ARG A 68 40.25 9.13 0.95
CA ARG A 68 39.01 9.83 0.59
C ARG A 68 39.43 10.90 -0.43
N PRO A 69 39.00 10.83 -1.70
CA PRO A 69 39.07 12.03 -2.50
C PRO A 69 38.14 13.00 -1.78
N ASP A 70 38.69 14.15 -1.39
CA ASP A 70 37.87 15.32 -1.10
C ASP A 70 36.87 15.40 -2.24
N ALA A 71 35.60 15.15 -1.93
CA ALA A 71 34.51 15.39 -2.85
C ALA A 71 34.45 16.92 -2.98
N VAL A 72 35.34 17.45 -3.81
CA VAL A 72 35.26 18.80 -4.35
C VAL A 72 33.90 18.85 -5.00
N LEU A 73 32.99 19.61 -4.38
CA LEU A 73 31.76 20.05 -5.01
C LEU A 73 32.19 20.70 -6.34
N ALA A 74 32.04 19.99 -7.45
CA ALA A 74 32.20 20.58 -8.76
C ALA A 74 31.14 21.71 -8.84
N PRO A 75 31.54 22.97 -9.08
CA PRO A 75 30.55 24.03 -9.25
C PRO A 75 29.66 23.68 -10.44
N ALA A 76 28.34 23.76 -10.22
CA ALA A 76 27.34 23.55 -11.24
C ALA A 76 27.69 24.37 -12.48
N GLY A 77 27.71 23.72 -13.64
CA GLY A 77 28.22 24.27 -14.89
C GLY A 77 27.67 25.64 -15.22
N GLU A 78 28.55 26.64 -15.16
CA GLU A 78 28.32 27.95 -15.75
C GLU A 78 28.44 27.79 -17.27
N GLN A 79 27.30 27.89 -17.98
CA GLN A 79 27.30 27.83 -19.44
C GLN A 79 27.94 29.12 -19.98
N ARG A 80 29.01 28.96 -20.77
CA ARG A 80 29.67 30.04 -21.49
C ARG A 80 29.29 29.93 -22.96
N ASP A 81 29.09 31.06 -23.62
CA ASP A 81 28.82 31.07 -25.05
C ASP A 81 30.08 30.77 -25.88
N ALA A 82 29.92 30.69 -27.21
CA ALA A 82 31.00 30.39 -28.14
C ALA A 82 32.12 31.46 -28.19
N THR A 83 31.92 32.60 -27.52
CA THR A 83 32.91 33.68 -27.35
C THR A 83 33.56 33.67 -25.96
N GLY A 84 33.12 32.79 -25.06
CA GLY A 84 33.68 32.61 -23.73
C GLY A 84 33.09 33.52 -22.66
N GLU A 85 32.03 34.27 -22.96
CA GLU A 85 31.30 35.07 -21.97
C GLU A 85 30.30 34.21 -21.20
N LEU A 86 30.15 34.48 -19.90
CA LEU A 86 29.21 33.79 -19.03
C LEU A 86 27.78 34.18 -19.40
N LEU A 87 26.95 33.21 -19.79
CA LEU A 87 25.51 33.40 -20.02
C LEU A 87 24.81 33.57 -18.68
N SER A 88 24.98 34.75 -18.09
CA SER A 88 24.33 35.16 -16.85
C SER A 88 22.95 35.73 -17.17
N ASP A 89 22.03 34.85 -17.57
CA ASP A 89 20.60 35.18 -17.55
C ASP A 89 20.12 35.17 -16.09
N GLY A 90 20.40 36.28 -15.41
CA GLY A 90 19.63 36.69 -14.25
C GLY A 90 18.17 36.98 -14.63
N PRO A 91 17.33 37.14 -13.61
CA PRO A 91 16.34 36.15 -13.22
C PRO A 91 15.38 35.81 -14.37
N ALA A 92 14.98 34.55 -14.46
CA ALA A 92 13.79 34.17 -15.20
C ALA A 92 12.67 35.17 -14.85
N LYS A 93 12.23 35.91 -15.87
CA LYS A 93 11.01 36.71 -15.86
C LYS A 93 10.01 35.99 -14.98
N VAL A 94 9.69 36.58 -13.83
CA VAL A 94 8.42 36.29 -13.17
C VAL A 94 7.42 36.69 -14.24
N ALA A 95 6.93 35.69 -14.97
CA ALA A 95 5.79 35.85 -15.83
C ALA A 95 4.77 36.53 -14.95
N GLU A 96 4.47 37.79 -15.28
CA GLU A 96 3.31 38.52 -14.79
C GLU A 96 2.19 37.50 -14.75
N LEU A 97 1.84 37.04 -13.54
CA LEU A 97 0.79 36.07 -13.38
C LEU A 97 -0.43 36.80 -13.97
N PRO A 98 -1.05 36.32 -15.06
CA PRO A 98 -2.24 36.99 -15.57
C PRO A 98 -3.18 37.09 -14.39
N GLU A 99 -3.55 38.32 -14.01
CA GLU A 99 -4.52 38.60 -12.96
C GLU A 99 -5.75 37.77 -13.31
N ARG A 100 -5.91 36.62 -12.65
CA ARG A 100 -7.00 35.71 -12.98
C ARG A 100 -8.28 36.48 -12.66
N PRO A 101 -9.22 36.63 -13.60
CA PRO A 101 -10.49 37.27 -13.29
C PRO A 101 -11.09 36.57 -12.06
N PRO A 102 -11.53 37.31 -11.03
CA PRO A 102 -12.05 36.73 -9.78
C PRO A 102 -13.27 35.80 -10.01
N GLU A 103 -13.86 35.86 -11.19
CA GLU A 103 -14.97 35.02 -11.66
C GLU A 103 -14.61 33.53 -11.80
N ALA A 104 -13.32 33.16 -11.79
CA ALA A 104 -12.89 31.76 -11.83
C ALA A 104 -13.00 31.00 -10.49
N LEU A 105 -13.29 31.69 -9.38
CA LEU A 105 -13.51 31.07 -8.06
C LEU A 105 -14.97 30.74 -7.76
N ALA A 106 -15.93 31.23 -8.55
CA ALA A 106 -17.36 31.01 -8.29
C ALA A 106 -17.88 29.64 -8.77
N ASN A 107 -17.09 28.90 -9.54
CA ASN A 107 -17.43 27.56 -10.05
C ASN A 107 -16.63 26.44 -9.39
N THR A 108 -15.94 26.70 -8.27
CA THR A 108 -15.41 25.61 -7.47
C THR A 108 -16.61 24.94 -6.78
N PRO A 109 -16.89 23.66 -7.05
CA PRO A 109 -18.00 22.97 -6.42
C PRO A 109 -17.87 23.12 -4.91
N ASP A 110 -18.98 23.51 -4.28
CA ASP A 110 -19.08 23.73 -2.85
C ASP A 110 -18.41 22.60 -2.05
N ALA A 111 -17.70 22.96 -0.97
CA ALA A 111 -16.89 22.03 -0.21
C ALA A 111 -17.74 20.92 0.42
N GLU A 112 -18.98 21.22 0.83
CA GLU A 112 -19.92 20.24 1.37
C GLU A 112 -20.39 19.28 0.27
N THR A 113 -20.71 19.82 -0.92
CA THR A 113 -21.06 19.02 -2.11
C THR A 113 -19.91 18.08 -2.53
N SER A 114 -18.67 18.56 -2.43
CA SER A 114 -17.46 17.78 -2.71
C SER A 114 -17.18 16.71 -1.64
N ALA A 115 -17.51 16.98 -0.37
CA ALA A 115 -17.39 16.01 0.72
C ALA A 115 -18.43 14.88 0.60
N ALA A 116 -19.69 15.22 0.30
CA ALA A 116 -20.76 14.26 0.10
C ALA A 116 -20.47 13.29 -1.06
N ALA A 117 -19.99 13.81 -2.20
CA ALA A 117 -19.62 12.99 -3.35
C ALA A 117 -18.45 12.02 -3.06
N ARG A 118 -17.49 12.44 -2.22
CA ARG A 118 -16.38 11.57 -1.78
C ARG A 118 -16.87 10.46 -0.86
N ALA A 119 -17.75 10.76 0.09
CA ALA A 119 -18.33 9.76 0.98
C ALA A 119 -19.12 8.69 0.21
N GLU A 120 -19.89 9.09 -0.81
CA GLU A 120 -20.60 8.16 -1.69
C GLU A 120 -19.62 7.26 -2.48
N THR A 121 -18.51 7.83 -2.96
CA THR A 121 -17.47 7.07 -3.67
C THR A 121 -16.81 6.03 -2.76
N ILE A 122 -16.58 6.37 -1.50
CA ILE A 122 -16.01 5.45 -0.49
C ILE A 122 -16.98 4.30 -0.21
N ALA A 123 -18.28 4.58 -0.07
CA ALA A 123 -19.30 3.55 0.14
C ALA A 123 -19.37 2.56 -1.05
N ARG A 124 -19.29 3.06 -2.29
CA ARG A 124 -19.22 2.20 -3.48
C ARG A 124 -17.96 1.33 -3.50
N LEU A 125 -16.81 1.87 -3.08
CA LEU A 125 -15.57 1.09 -2.97
C LEU A 125 -15.69 -0.03 -1.91
N ASP A 126 -16.45 0.17 -0.83
CA ASP A 126 -16.70 -0.88 0.15
C ASP A 126 -17.52 -2.04 -0.43
N ASP A 127 -18.52 -1.73 -1.25
CA ASP A 127 -19.29 -2.74 -1.99
C ASP A 127 -18.39 -3.50 -2.97
N ASP A 128 -17.52 -2.80 -3.71
CA ASP A 128 -16.56 -3.41 -4.64
C ASP A 128 -15.53 -4.29 -3.91
N ILE A 129 -15.04 -3.87 -2.74
CA ILE A 129 -14.14 -4.67 -1.89
C ILE A 129 -14.85 -5.93 -1.40
N ALA A 130 -16.10 -5.80 -0.96
CA ALA A 130 -16.90 -6.95 -0.52
C ALA A 130 -17.14 -7.92 -1.67
N ALA A 131 -17.42 -7.42 -2.88
CA ALA A 131 -17.57 -8.24 -4.09
C ALA A 131 -16.24 -8.93 -4.47
N ALA A 132 -15.11 -8.22 -4.44
CA ALA A 132 -13.80 -8.78 -4.75
C ALA A 132 -13.38 -9.87 -3.73
N ARG A 133 -13.69 -9.67 -2.44
CA ARG A 133 -13.50 -10.69 -1.39
C ARG A 133 -14.36 -11.93 -1.63
N GLN A 134 -15.60 -11.76 -2.07
CA GLN A 134 -16.48 -12.88 -2.44
C GLN A 134 -15.97 -13.63 -3.68
N ALA A 135 -15.39 -12.91 -4.64
CA ALA A 135 -14.77 -13.50 -5.84
C ALA A 135 -13.44 -14.22 -5.54
N GLY A 136 -12.82 -13.98 -4.38
CA GLY A 136 -11.53 -14.55 -4.00
C GLY A 136 -10.33 -13.88 -4.68
N ASP A 137 -10.51 -12.69 -5.25
CA ASP A 137 -9.42 -11.94 -5.89
C ASP A 137 -8.69 -11.07 -4.85
N ALA A 138 -7.70 -11.66 -4.19
CA ALA A 138 -6.92 -10.98 -3.15
C ALA A 138 -6.16 -9.74 -3.67
N ALA A 139 -5.70 -9.77 -4.93
CA ALA A 139 -4.97 -8.66 -5.52
C ALA A 139 -5.91 -7.47 -5.79
N GLU A 140 -7.14 -7.73 -6.23
CA GLU A 140 -8.13 -6.68 -6.41
C GLU A 140 -8.60 -6.08 -5.09
N VAL A 141 -8.78 -6.91 -4.05
CA VAL A 141 -9.08 -6.43 -2.70
C VAL A 141 -8.02 -5.45 -2.20
N GLU A 142 -6.73 -5.81 -2.30
CA GLU A 142 -5.64 -4.94 -1.87
C GLU A 142 -5.62 -3.61 -2.66
N ARG A 143 -5.83 -3.67 -3.99
CA ARG A 143 -5.89 -2.45 -4.84
C ARG A 143 -7.03 -1.52 -4.43
N LEU A 144 -8.22 -2.07 -4.19
CA LEU A 144 -9.40 -1.30 -3.81
C LEU A 144 -9.27 -0.72 -2.39
N GLU A 145 -8.72 -1.49 -1.44
CA GLU A 145 -8.44 -1.03 -0.07
C GLU A 145 -7.42 0.12 -0.04
N VAL A 146 -6.33 0.02 -0.81
CA VAL A 146 -5.34 1.11 -0.92
C VAL A 146 -5.96 2.36 -1.54
N ARG A 147 -6.81 2.21 -2.56
CA ARG A 147 -7.53 3.33 -3.19
C ARG A 147 -8.49 3.99 -2.21
N LYS A 148 -9.25 3.19 -1.45
CA LYS A 148 -10.16 3.66 -0.39
C LYS A 148 -9.41 4.45 0.67
N ALA A 149 -8.34 3.89 1.24
CA ALA A 149 -7.53 4.54 2.27
C ALA A 149 -6.87 5.86 1.78
N ARG A 150 -6.57 5.98 0.48
CA ARG A 150 -6.08 7.23 -0.11
C ARG A 150 -7.19 8.29 -0.21
N LEU A 151 -8.42 7.91 -0.52
CA LEU A 151 -9.57 8.82 -0.55
C LEU A 151 -9.95 9.31 0.85
N GLU A 152 -9.97 8.42 1.84
CA GLU A 152 -10.23 8.76 3.25
C GLU A 152 -9.19 9.76 3.79
N ARG A 153 -7.89 9.54 3.50
CA ARG A 153 -6.84 10.49 3.85
C ARG A 153 -7.05 11.87 3.20
N LYS A 154 -7.44 11.91 1.92
CA LYS A 154 -7.74 13.17 1.23
C LYS A 154 -8.95 13.89 1.82
N GLN A 155 -9.98 13.16 2.24
CA GLN A 155 -11.14 13.72 2.93
C GLN A 155 -10.72 14.31 4.28
N ALA A 156 -9.99 13.56 5.10
CA ALA A 156 -9.50 14.02 6.40
C ALA A 156 -8.64 15.28 6.29
N THR A 157 -7.77 15.38 5.27
CA THR A 157 -6.97 16.60 5.03
C THR A 157 -7.79 17.78 4.53
N SER A 158 -8.92 17.55 3.84
CA SER A 158 -9.82 18.61 3.37
C SER A 158 -10.71 19.14 4.49
N GLU A 159 -11.04 18.31 5.48
CA GLU A 159 -11.84 18.68 6.65
C GLU A 159 -10.99 19.34 7.74
N ALA A 160 -9.69 19.00 7.81
CA ALA A 160 -8.75 19.55 8.77
C ALA A 160 -8.03 20.85 8.32
N ALA A 161 -8.34 21.37 7.13
CA ALA A 161 -7.76 22.63 6.65
C ALA A 161 -8.48 23.84 7.33
N PRO A 162 -7.75 24.75 8.00
CA PRO A 162 -8.31 25.96 8.61
C PRO A 162 -8.76 27.02 7.59
#